data_AF-F7NQ16-F1
#
_entry.id   AF-F7NQ16-F1
#
_cell.length_a   1.000
_cell.length_b   1.000
_cell.length_c   1.000
_cell.angle_alpha   90.00
_cell.angle_beta   90.00
_cell.angle_gamma   90.00
#
_symmetry.space_group_name_H-M   'P 1'
#
loop_
_entity.id
_entity.type
_entity.pdbx_description
1 polymer ?
#
loop_
_entity_poly.entity_id
_entity_poly.type
_entity_poly.pdbx_seq_one_letter_code
_entity_poly.pdbx_strand_id
1 'polypeptide(L)'
;GWVTVSWTEKIRACRIKILSIKERISTVSNQGRRTFTPEFKKQMAQLYENGKSRAAIAAEYDLTPSALDRWIKQAKTSGSFREKDNRSAEENELIALRKELQQLKMENDILKQAALIMGRK
;
A
#
# COMPACT_ATOMS: atom_id res chain seq x y z
N GLY A 1 -17.71 -18.47 -45.10
CA GLY A 1 -16.96 -17.37 -44.46
C GLY A 1 -17.55 -17.09 -43.10
N TRP A 2 -17.01 -17.73 -42.06
CA TRP A 2 -17.40 -17.58 -40.67
C TRP A 2 -16.07 -17.61 -39.90
N VAL A 3 -15.79 -16.66 -39.00
CA VAL A 3 -14.94 -16.71 -37.78
C VAL A 3 -14.34 -15.32 -37.45
N THR A 4 -15.09 -14.22 -37.50
CA THR A 4 -14.55 -12.90 -37.06
C THR A 4 -15.45 -12.09 -36.13
N VAL A 5 -16.75 -12.38 -36.07
CA VAL A 5 -17.68 -11.57 -35.26
C VAL A 5 -17.49 -11.81 -33.75
N SER A 6 -17.20 -13.05 -33.33
CA SER A 6 -17.04 -13.41 -31.91
C SER A 6 -15.83 -12.73 -31.23
N TRP A 7 -14.74 -12.48 -31.95
CA TRP A 7 -13.53 -11.90 -31.37
C TRP A 7 -13.73 -10.43 -31.01
N THR A 8 -14.39 -9.68 -31.90
CA THR A 8 -14.67 -8.24 -31.68
C THR A 8 -15.70 -7.99 -30.58
N GLU A 9 -16.68 -8.89 -30.41
CA GLU A 9 -17.63 -8.84 -29.29
C GLU A 9 -16.99 -9.15 -27.95
N LYS A 10 -16.10 -10.15 -27.88
CA LYS A 10 -15.33 -10.44 -26.66
C LYS A 10 -14.45 -9.26 -26.24
N ILE A 11 -13.85 -8.55 -27.20
CA ILE A 11 -13.08 -7.33 -26.94
C ILE A 11 -13.98 -6.19 -26.44
N ARG A 12 -15.14 -5.97 -27.06
CA ARG A 12 -16.11 -4.96 -26.59
C ARG A 12 -16.62 -5.27 -25.19
N ALA A 13 -16.96 -6.52 -24.91
CA ALA A 13 -17.39 -6.97 -23.58
C ALA A 13 -16.27 -6.77 -22.54
N CYS A 14 -15.02 -7.07 -22.89
CA CYS A 14 -13.87 -6.82 -22.03
C CYS A 14 -13.67 -5.32 -21.77
N ARG A 15 -13.79 -4.48 -22.79
CA ARG A 15 -13.69 -3.01 -22.67
C ARG A 15 -14.80 -2.44 -21.77
N ILE A 16 -16.04 -2.91 -21.91
CA ILE A 16 -17.16 -2.50 -21.05
C ILE A 16 -16.92 -2.93 -19.60
N LYS A 17 -16.42 -4.16 -19.39
CA LYS A 17 -16.12 -4.67 -18.04
C LYS A 17 -14.99 -3.90 -17.37
N ILE A 18 -13.94 -3.56 -18.13
CA ILE A 18 -12.83 -2.72 -17.67
C ILE A 18 -13.32 -1.30 -17.34
N LEU A 19 -14.19 -0.71 -18.17
CA LEU A 19 -14.77 0.62 -17.92
C LEU A 19 -15.63 0.63 -16.64
N SER A 20 -16.47 -0.37 -16.43
CA SER A 20 -17.28 -0.51 -15.21
C SER A 20 -16.42 -0.72 -13.95
N ILE A 21 -15.32 -1.48 -14.05
CA ILE A 21 -14.35 -1.63 -12.96
C ILE A 21 -13.66 -0.29 -12.66
N LYS A 22 -13.26 0.46 -13.70
CA LYS A 22 -12.58 1.76 -13.56
C LYS A 22 -13.50 2.82 -12.95
N GLU A 23 -14.78 2.81 -13.33
CA GLU A 23 -15.81 3.70 -12.79
C GLU A 23 -16.09 3.40 -11.30
N ARG A 24 -16.23 2.11 -10.93
CA ARG A 24 -16.29 1.67 -9.52
C ARG A 24 -15.05 2.04 -8.69
N ILE A 25 -13.86 2.03 -9.29
CA ILE A 25 -12.63 2.42 -8.58
C ILE A 25 -12.60 3.93 -8.34
N SER A 26 -13.06 4.73 -9.31
CA SER A 26 -13.07 6.19 -9.22
C SER A 26 -14.01 6.76 -8.13
N THR A 27 -15.13 6.08 -7.86
CA THR A 27 -16.10 6.52 -6.83
C THR A 27 -15.64 6.27 -5.40
N VAL A 28 -14.65 5.40 -5.18
CA VAL A 28 -14.17 5.00 -3.84
C VAL A 28 -12.91 5.79 -3.42
N SER A 29 -12.24 6.50 -4.33
CA SER A 29 -10.85 6.92 -4.14
C SER A 29 -10.59 8.43 -4.03
N ASN A 30 -11.56 9.25 -3.64
CA ASN A 30 -11.34 10.69 -3.46
C ASN A 30 -11.83 11.23 -2.10
N GLN A 31 -11.44 10.54 -1.03
CA GLN A 31 -11.47 11.12 0.31
C GLN A 31 -10.01 11.28 0.75
N GLY A 32 -9.62 12.52 1.09
CA GLY A 32 -8.29 12.82 1.61
C GLY A 32 -7.90 11.88 2.76
N ARG A 33 -6.59 11.68 2.97
CA ARG A 33 -6.08 10.70 3.93
C ARG A 33 -6.65 10.95 5.33
N ARG A 34 -7.66 10.18 5.74
CA ARG A 34 -8.23 10.22 7.09
C ARG A 34 -7.18 9.79 8.11
N THR A 35 -6.96 10.60 9.13
CA THR A 35 -6.08 10.27 10.26
C THR A 35 -6.94 9.91 11.47
N PHE A 36 -6.55 8.82 12.14
CA PHE A 36 -7.24 8.34 13.34
C PHE A 36 -6.26 8.32 14.51
N THR A 37 -6.74 8.69 15.69
CA THR A 37 -5.98 8.66 16.93
C THR A 37 -5.64 7.21 17.33
N PRO A 38 -4.50 6.97 18.01
CA PRO A 38 -4.11 5.62 18.41
C PRO A 38 -5.12 4.99 19.40
N GLU A 39 -5.76 5.80 20.25
CA GLU A 39 -6.78 5.36 21.20
C GLU A 39 -8.00 4.81 20.46
N PHE A 40 -8.45 5.52 19.42
CA PHE A 40 -9.56 5.09 18.60
C PHE A 40 -9.27 3.75 17.90
N LYS A 41 -8.07 3.59 17.34
CA LYS A 41 -7.65 2.33 16.71
C LYS A 41 -7.64 1.17 17.70
N LYS A 42 -7.22 1.43 18.95
CA LYS A 42 -7.24 0.44 20.04
C LYS A 42 -8.66 0.01 20.38
N GLN A 43 -9.58 0.96 20.51
CA GLN A 43 -10.99 0.66 20.78
C GLN A 43 -11.59 -0.21 19.65
N MET A 44 -11.30 0.10 18.39
CA MET A 44 -11.80 -0.71 17.26
C MET A 44 -11.24 -2.13 17.26
N ALA A 45 -9.97 -2.31 17.60
CA ALA A 45 -9.37 -3.63 17.75
C ALA A 45 -10.00 -4.42 18.92
N GLN A 46 -10.24 -3.77 20.06
CA GLN A 46 -10.90 -4.37 21.22
C GLN A 46 -12.35 -4.78 20.93
N LEU A 47 -13.11 -3.96 20.19
CA LEU A 47 -14.47 -4.31 19.77
C LEU A 47 -14.49 -5.60 18.94
N TYR A 48 -13.48 -5.80 18.09
CA TYR A 48 -13.33 -7.02 17.33
C TYR A 48 -12.97 -8.23 18.22
N GLU A 49 -12.09 -8.05 19.22
CA GLU A 49 -11.77 -9.10 20.20
C GLU A 49 -12.99 -9.51 21.05
N ASN A 50 -13.88 -8.55 21.33
CA ASN A 50 -15.15 -8.79 22.02
C ASN A 50 -16.20 -9.51 21.16
N GLY A 51 -15.84 -9.96 19.95
CA GLY A 51 -16.71 -10.80 19.11
C GLY A 51 -17.62 -10.07 18.14
N LYS A 52 -17.53 -8.73 18.02
CA LYS A 52 -18.26 -8.01 16.95
C LYS A 52 -17.68 -8.35 15.57
N SER A 53 -18.57 -8.50 14.59
CA SER A 53 -18.14 -8.84 13.22
C SER A 53 -17.42 -7.66 12.56
N ARG A 54 -16.40 -7.96 11.74
CA ARG A 54 -15.62 -6.95 11.00
C ARG A 54 -16.51 -6.04 10.14
N ALA A 55 -17.50 -6.63 9.47
CA ALA A 55 -18.41 -5.92 8.60
C ALA A 55 -19.31 -4.95 9.36
N ALA A 56 -19.79 -5.34 10.56
CA ALA A 56 -20.60 -4.47 11.39
C ALA A 56 -19.80 -3.25 11.88
N ILE A 57 -18.57 -3.47 12.38
CA ILE A 57 -17.70 -2.37 12.83
C ILE A 57 -17.35 -1.44 11.67
N ALA A 58 -17.03 -2.00 10.50
CA ALA A 58 -16.71 -1.20 9.31
C ALA A 58 -17.88 -0.32 8.86
N ALA A 59 -19.10 -0.87 8.88
CA ALA A 59 -20.31 -0.14 8.50
C ALA A 59 -20.71 0.92 9.54
N GLU A 60 -20.62 0.61 10.84
CA GLU A 60 -21.01 1.50 11.94
C GLU A 60 -20.12 2.75 12.03
N TYR A 61 -18.81 2.59 11.79
CA TYR A 61 -17.82 3.67 11.94
C TYR A 61 -17.31 4.24 10.61
N ASP A 62 -17.94 3.92 9.48
CA ASP A 62 -17.51 4.29 8.12
C ASP A 62 -16.01 4.02 7.87
N LEU A 63 -15.55 2.84 8.32
CA LEU A 63 -14.18 2.39 8.17
C LEU A 63 -14.06 1.48 6.96
N THR A 64 -12.99 1.65 6.18
CA THR A 64 -12.64 0.68 5.15
C THR A 64 -12.27 -0.65 5.83
N PRO A 65 -12.78 -1.81 5.37
CA PRO A 65 -12.44 -3.12 5.95
C PRO A 65 -10.93 -3.36 6.05
N SER A 66 -10.18 -2.92 5.04
CA SER A 66 -8.72 -3.02 4.99
C SER A 66 -8.01 -2.23 6.10
N ALA A 67 -8.58 -1.09 6.52
CA ALA A 67 -8.02 -0.28 7.60
C ALA A 67 -8.19 -0.99 8.95
N LEU A 68 -9.38 -1.54 9.20
CA LEU A 68 -9.66 -2.32 10.40
C LEU A 68 -8.78 -3.56 10.50
N ASP A 69 -8.67 -4.34 9.41
CA ASP A 69 -7.79 -5.52 9.36
C ASP A 69 -6.33 -5.17 9.66
N ARG A 70 -5.86 -4.03 9.13
CA ARG A 70 -4.51 -3.54 9.39
C ARG A 70 -4.32 -3.18 10.86
N TRP A 71 -5.28 -2.54 11.52
CA TRP A 71 -5.20 -2.20 12.93
C TRP A 71 -5.26 -3.44 13.83
N ILE A 72 -6.08 -4.44 13.49
CA ILE A 72 -6.12 -5.72 14.22
C ILE A 72 -4.77 -6.43 14.15
N LYS A 73 -4.13 -6.47 12.97
CA LYS A 73 -2.79 -7.05 12.82
C LYS A 73 -1.75 -6.29 13.64
N GLN A 74 -1.74 -4.96 13.57
CA GLN A 74 -0.82 -4.12 14.34
C GLN A 74 -1.00 -4.30 15.86
N ALA A 75 -2.25 -4.35 16.33
CA ALA A 75 -2.56 -4.59 17.74
C ALA A 75 -2.04 -5.94 18.23
N LYS A 76 -2.14 -6.99 17.40
CA LYS A 76 -1.65 -8.35 17.74
C LYS A 76 -0.13 -8.49 17.67
N THR A 77 0.53 -7.81 16.73
CA THR A 77 1.97 -7.99 16.49
C THR A 77 2.82 -7.14 17.44
N SER A 78 2.60 -5.83 17.48
CA SER A 78 3.48 -4.89 18.19
C SER A 78 2.78 -4.07 19.28
N GLY A 79 1.44 -4.05 19.29
CA GLY A 79 0.67 -3.17 20.18
C GLY A 79 0.79 -1.68 19.85
N SER A 80 1.58 -1.31 18.82
CA SER A 80 1.72 0.06 18.32
C SER A 80 1.07 0.20 16.95
N PHE A 81 0.27 1.26 16.78
CA PHE A 81 -0.36 1.60 15.51
C PHE A 81 0.55 2.42 14.58
N ARG A 82 1.81 2.63 14.97
CA ARG A 82 2.82 3.28 14.11
C ARG A 82 3.46 2.22 13.22
N GLU A 83 3.46 2.49 11.92
CA GLU A 83 4.00 1.56 10.92
C GLU A 83 5.51 1.32 11.04
N LYS A 84 6.25 2.25 11.66
CA LYS A 84 7.68 2.05 11.95
C LYS A 84 7.92 0.99 13.04
N ASP A 85 7.02 0.92 14.01
CA ASP A 85 7.16 0.05 15.20
C ASP A 85 6.68 -1.38 14.92
N ASN A 86 6.07 -1.62 13.75
CA ASN A 86 5.58 -2.93 13.33
C ASN A 86 6.49 -3.61 12.29
N ARG A 87 7.69 -3.08 12.05
CA ARG A 87 8.70 -3.72 11.21
C ARG A 87 9.54 -4.67 12.04
N SER A 88 9.90 -5.82 11.48
CA SER A 88 10.89 -6.69 12.12
C SER A 88 12.26 -6.02 12.15
N ALA A 89 13.16 -6.49 13.03
CA ALA A 89 14.54 -6.03 13.06
C ALA A 89 15.22 -6.22 11.69
N GLU A 90 15.02 -7.38 11.08
CA GLU A 90 15.51 -7.73 9.73
C GLU A 90 15.03 -6.76 8.65
N GLU A 91 13.76 -6.37 8.67
CA GLU A 91 13.20 -5.41 7.71
C GLU A 91 13.83 -4.01 7.88
N ASN A 92 14.09 -3.60 9.13
CA ASN A 92 14.73 -2.31 9.41
C ASN A 92 16.19 -2.30 8.93
N GLU A 93 16.93 -3.38 9.18
CA GLU A 93 18.29 -3.56 8.67
C GLU A 93 18.33 -3.56 7.13
N LEU A 94 17.39 -4.26 6.48
CA LEU A 94 17.29 -4.26 5.02
C LEU A 94 17.05 -2.85 4.45
N ILE A 95 16.22 -2.04 5.12
CA ILE A 95 15.98 -0.65 4.74
C ILE A 95 17.24 0.20 4.92
N ALA A 96 17.97 0.03 6.02
CA ALA A 96 19.21 0.75 6.28
C ALA A 96 20.26 0.41 5.21
N LEU A 97 20.50 -0.88 4.97
CA LEU A 97 21.44 -1.36 3.95
C LEU A 97 21.09 -0.86 2.54
N ARG A 98 19.80 -0.82 2.17
CA ARG A 98 19.40 -0.27 0.87
C ARG A 98 19.70 1.22 0.73
N LYS A 99 19.56 1.99 1.82
CA LYS A 99 19.93 3.42 1.82
C LYS A 99 21.43 3.60 1.70
N GLU A 100 22.21 2.81 2.44
CA GLU A 100 23.68 2.84 2.37
C GLU A 100 24.16 2.47 0.96
N LEU A 101 23.62 1.41 0.36
CA LEU A 101 23.93 1.04 -1.02
C LEU A 101 23.59 2.14 -2.02
N GLN A 102 22.47 2.84 -1.84
CA GLN A 102 22.10 3.95 -2.70
C GLN A 102 23.09 5.11 -2.55
N GLN A 103 23.45 5.45 -1.31
CA GLN A 103 24.42 6.50 -1.00
C GLN A 103 25.80 6.18 -1.61
N LEU A 104 26.31 4.97 -1.40
CA LEU A 104 27.59 4.52 -1.94
C LEU A 104 27.60 4.51 -3.48
N LYS A 105 26.48 4.15 -4.13
CA LYS A 105 26.35 4.24 -5.59
C LYS A 105 26.46 5.67 -6.08
N MET A 106 25.78 6.60 -5.42
CA MET A 106 25.86 8.03 -5.77
C MET A 106 27.27 8.57 -5.57
N GLU A 107 27.94 8.24 -4.47
CA GLU A 107 29.33 8.62 -4.23
C GLU A 107 30.27 8.06 -5.30
N ASN A 108 30.11 6.78 -5.65
CA ASN A 108 30.91 6.16 -6.70
C ASN A 108 30.68 6.82 -8.08
N ASP A 109 29.44 7.19 -8.39
CA ASP A 109 29.11 7.90 -9.62
C ASP A 109 29.77 9.29 -9.65
N ILE A 110 29.73 10.03 -8.54
CA ILE A 110 30.43 11.33 -8.41
C ILE A 110 31.93 11.15 -8.63
N LEU A 111 32.55 10.15 -8.00
CA LEU A 111 33.97 9.87 -8.14
C LEU A 111 34.35 9.49 -9.59
N LYS A 112 33.52 8.69 -10.26
CA LYS A 112 33.70 8.37 -11.68
C LYS A 112 33.61 9.59 -12.56
N GLN A 113 32.63 10.47 -12.32
CA GLN A 113 32.52 11.73 -13.06
C GLN A 113 33.75 12.61 -12.84
N ALA A 114 34.22 12.73 -11.60
CA ALA A 114 35.44 13.49 -11.29
C ALA A 114 36.68 12.92 -12.00
N ALA A 115 36.87 11.59 -11.98
CA ALA A 115 37.97 10.93 -12.66
C ALA A 115 37.95 11.17 -14.18
N LEU A 116 36.79 11.12 -14.82
CA LEU A 116 36.63 11.42 -16.25
C LEU A 116 36.96 12.87 -16.59
N ILE A 117 36.65 13.81 -15.70
CA ILE A 117 37.00 15.23 -15.89
C ILE A 117 38.50 15.44 -15.73
N MET A 118 39.13 14.80 -14.73
CA MET A 118 40.57 14.93 -14.47
C MET A 118 41.45 14.24 -15.53
N GLY A 119 41.02 13.10 -16.07
CA GLY A 119 41.77 12.36 -17.09
C GLY A 119 41.69 12.92 -18.52
N ARG A 120 40.91 13.98 -18.74
CA ARG A 120 40.78 14.67 -20.03
C ARG A 120 41.74 15.87 -20.18
N LYS A 121 42.73 16.00 -19.29
CA LYS A 121 43.74 17.05 -19.30
C LYS A 121 45.09 16.53 -19.79
#